data_AF-A0A699R6F4-F1
#
_entry.id   AF-A0A699R6F4-F1
#
_cell.length_a   1.000
_cell.length_b   1.000
_cell.length_c   1.000
_cell.angle_alpha   90.00
_cell.angle_beta   90.00
_cell.angle_gamma   90.00
#
_symmetry.space_group_name_H-M   'P 1'
#
loop_
_entity.id
_entity.type
_entity.pdbx_description
1 polymer ?
#
loop_
_entity_poly.entity_id
_entity_poly.type
_entity_poly.pdbx_seq_one_letter_code
_entity_poly.pdbx_strand_id
1 'polypeptide(L)' 'MSMTIHSSIKAKILEAQSEAFKNASAPTKMLKGLDNQLERKEDGGLYLVERIWVPVYGNLRTLIMNEAHAT' A
#
# COMPACT_ATOMS: atom_id res chain seq x y z
N MET A 1 -4.69 -19.60 18.01
CA MET A 1 -4.37 -19.79 16.58
C MET A 1 -4.11 -18.40 16.03
N SER A 2 -2.85 -18.01 15.79
CA SER A 2 -2.53 -16.70 15.20
C SER A 2 -2.52 -16.85 13.68
N MET A 3 -3.38 -16.11 12.99
CA MET A 3 -3.29 -15.96 11.54
C MET A 3 -2.06 -15.08 11.26
N THR A 4 -0.94 -15.70 10.90
CA THR A 4 0.23 -15.00 10.35
C THR A 4 -0.15 -14.50 8.96
N ILE A 5 -0.63 -13.25 8.87
CA ILE A 5 -0.74 -12.54 7.59
C ILE A 5 0.68 -12.46 7.03
N HIS A 6 0.89 -13.11 5.89
CA HIS A 6 2.22 -13.38 5.36
C HIS A 6 2.88 -12.06 4.91
N SER A 7 4.15 -11.89 5.27
CA SER A 7 5.02 -10.75 4.91
C SER A 7 4.97 -10.37 3.42
N SER A 8 4.59 -11.31 2.54
CA SER A 8 4.47 -11.14 1.09
C SER A 8 3.51 -10.04 0.66
N ILE A 9 2.34 -9.90 1.31
CA ILE A 9 1.36 -8.88 0.87
C ILE A 9 1.82 -7.47 1.21
N LYS A 10 2.40 -7.29 2.41
CA LYS A 10 2.93 -6.01 2.85
C LYS A 10 4.06 -5.55 1.93
N ALA A 11 5.00 -6.44 1.61
CA ALA A 11 6.09 -6.14 0.69
C ALA A 11 5.59 -5.70 -0.69
N LYS A 12 4.58 -6.39 -1.24
CA LYS A 12 3.96 -6.05 -2.53
C LYS A 12 3.23 -4.70 -2.50
N ILE A 13 2.60 -4.36 -1.37
CA ILE A 13 1.99 -3.03 -1.20
C ILE A 13 3.06 -1.93 -1.23
N LEU A 14 4.18 -2.12 -0.53
CA LEU A 14 5.29 -1.16 -0.50
C LEU A 14 5.93 -0.98 -1.89
N GLU A 15 6.12 -2.07 -2.62
CA GLU A 15 6.63 -2.04 -4.00
C GLU A 15 5.69 -1.25 -4.92
N ALA A 16 4.39 -1.55 -4.88
CA ALA A 16 3.41 -0.85 -5.70
C ALA A 16 3.28 0.63 -5.32
N GLN A 17 3.47 1.00 -4.05
CA GLN A 17 3.54 2.40 -3.63
C GLN A 17 4.73 3.09 -4.33
N SER A 18 5.92 2.51 -4.25
CA SER A 18 7.12 3.03 -4.92
C SER A 18 6.89 3.19 -6.43
N GLU A 19 6.33 2.19 -7.11
CA GLU A 19 6.04 2.26 -8.54
C GLU A 19 4.97 3.29 -8.90
N ALA A 20 3.94 3.44 -8.05
CA ALA A 20 2.93 4.48 -8.22
C ALA A 20 3.56 5.88 -8.14
N PHE A 21 4.52 6.12 -7.24
CA PHE A 21 5.21 7.41 -7.14
C PHE A 21 6.24 7.66 -8.25
N LYS A 22 6.93 6.63 -8.74
CA LYS A 22 7.86 6.77 -9.89
C LYS A 22 7.14 7.22 -11.16
N ASN A 23 5.94 6.70 -11.39
CA ASN A 23 5.12 7.04 -12.56
C ASN A 23 4.34 8.36 -12.38
N ALA A 24 4.34 8.93 -11.18
CA ALA A 24 3.70 10.21 -10.89
C ALA A 24 4.67 11.37 -11.17
N SER A 25 4.30 12.28 -12.07
CA SER A 25 5.05 13.54 -12.23
C SER A 25 4.93 14.47 -11.01
N ALA A 26 4.00 14.19 -10.09
CA ALA A 26 3.94 14.79 -8.76
C ALA A 26 3.12 13.90 -7.79
N PRO A 27 3.69 13.46 -6.65
CA PRO A 27 2.99 12.79 -5.55
C PRO A 27 1.66 13.46 -5.18
N THR A 28 1.67 14.79 -5.09
CA THR A 28 0.54 15.64 -4.67
C THR A 28 -0.67 15.51 -5.59
N LYS A 29 -0.47 15.32 -6.91
CA LYS A 29 -1.56 15.14 -7.88
C LYS A 29 -2.24 13.78 -7.75
N MET A 30 -1.46 12.72 -7.48
CA MET A 30 -2.01 11.38 -7.28
C MET A 30 -2.76 11.25 -5.97
N LEU A 31 -2.28 11.91 -4.92
CA LEU A 31 -2.86 11.84 -3.60
C LEU A 31 -4.11 12.73 -3.45
N LYS A 32 -4.42 13.61 -4.43
CA LYS A 32 -5.64 14.45 -4.45
C LYS A 32 -5.92 15.15 -3.10
N GLY A 33 -4.89 15.61 -2.39
CA GLY A 33 -5.01 16.25 -1.07
C GLY A 33 -4.93 15.30 0.14
N LEU A 34 -4.72 14.00 -0.07
CA LEU A 34 -4.40 13.03 0.99
C LEU A 34 -2.92 13.06 1.40
N ASP A 35 -2.07 13.81 0.69
CA ASP A 35 -0.64 13.91 0.98
C ASP A 35 -0.35 14.42 2.40
N ASN A 36 -1.13 15.38 2.90
CA ASN A 36 -0.99 15.91 4.25
C ASN A 36 -1.48 14.95 5.35
N GLN A 37 -2.22 13.89 5.00
CA GLN A 37 -2.75 12.91 5.96
C GLN A 37 -1.97 11.60 5.94
N LEU A 38 -1.09 11.42 4.95
CA LEU A 38 -0.29 10.21 4.80
C LEU A 38 1.02 10.35 5.56
N GLU A 39 1.23 9.47 6.51
CA GLU A 39 2.48 9.37 7.26
C GLU A 39 3.40 8.32 6.64
N ARG A 40 4.69 8.65 6.52
CA ARG A 40 5.70 7.65 6.18
C ARG A 40 6.22 6.98 7.45
N LYS A 41 6.13 5.65 7.54
CA LYS A 41 6.65 4.86 8.68
C LYS A 41 8.08 4.36 8.39
N GLU A 42 8.72 3.78 9.40
CA GLU A 42 10.11 3.27 9.32
C GLU A 42 10.32 2.16 8.28
N ASP A 43 9.27 1.43 7.94
CA ASP A 43 9.28 0.42 6.87
C ASP A 43 9.22 1.02 5.46
N GLY A 44 9.25 2.35 5.36
CA GLY A 44 9.23 3.10 4.12
C GLY A 44 7.86 3.26 3.48
N GLY A 45 6.81 2.67 4.07
CA GLY A 45 5.44 2.71 3.57
C GLY A 45 4.66 3.96 3.98
N LEU A 46 3.65 4.30 3.17
CA LEU A 46 2.68 5.34 3.50
C LEU A 46 1.46 4.78 4.21
N TYR A 47 1.02 5.49 5.25
CA TYR A 47 -0.06 5.09 6.15
C TYR A 47 -1.06 6.23 6.34
N LEU A 48 -2.34 5.88 6.42
CA LEU A 48 -3.43 6.77 6.82
C LEU A 48 -4.05 6.22 8.10
N VAL A 49 -3.94 6.95 9.22
CA VAL A 49 -4.50 6.55 10.53
C VAL A 49 -4.16 5.09 10.85
N GLU A 50 -2.86 4.80 10.93
CA GLU A 50 -2.28 3.48 11.23
C GLU A 50 -2.55 2.37 10.21
N ARG A 51 -3.26 2.65 9.12
CA ARG A 51 -3.52 1.68 8.04
C ARG A 51 -2.62 1.95 6.85
N ILE A 52 -1.99 0.92 6.31
CA ILE A 52 -1.17 1.05 5.11
C ILE A 52 -2.04 1.51 3.94
N TRP A 53 -1.59 2.53 3.21
CA TRP A 53 -2.27 3.01 2.02
C TRP A 53 -2.07 2.01 0.88
N VAL A 54 -3.14 1.60 0.21
CA VAL A 54 -3.04 0.63 -0.89
C VAL A 54 -3.29 1.37 -2.21
N PRO A 55 -2.28 1.51 -3.09
CA PRO A 55 -2.47 2.12 -4.40
C PRO A 55 -3.35 1.23 -5.28
N VAL A 56 -4.04 1.84 -6.24
CA VAL A 56 -4.81 1.12 -7.29
C VAL A 56 -3.88 0.42 -8.31
N TYR A 57 -2.57 0.65 -8.20
CA TYR A 57 -1.53 0.06 -9.04
C TYR A 57 -1.30 -1.43 -8.74
N GLY A 58 -0.85 -2.20 -9.75
CA GLY A 58 -0.31 -3.55 -9.56
C GLY A 58 -1.32 -4.64 -9.20
N ASN A 59 -2.60 -4.48 -9.52
CA ASN A 59 -3.67 -5.48 -9.23
C ASN A 59 -3.76 -5.89 -7.75
N LEU A 60 -3.30 -5.02 -6.83
CA LEU A 60 -3.23 -5.30 -5.40
C LEU A 60 -4.57 -5.69 -4.80
N ARG A 61 -5.68 -5.14 -5.28
CA ARG A 61 -7.02 -5.47 -4.80
C ARG A 61 -7.32 -6.97 -4.95
N THR A 62 -7.03 -7.54 -6.10
CA THR A 62 -7.22 -8.97 -6.37
C THR A 62 -6.28 -9.81 -5.52
N LEU A 63 -5.03 -9.36 -5.37
CA LEU A 63 -4.04 -10.05 -4.55
C LEU A 63 -4.45 -10.09 -3.07
N ILE A 64 -4.93 -8.98 -2.52
CA ILE A 64 -5.46 -8.88 -1.14
C ILE A 64 -6.68 -9.77 -0.97
N MET A 65 -7.60 -9.79 -1.94
CA MET A 65 -8.76 -10.69 -1.89
C MET A 65 -8.36 -12.16 -1.90
N ASN A 66 -7.41 -12.55 -2.77
CA ASN A 66 -6.95 -13.94 -2.86
C ASN A 66 -6.23 -14.38 -1.57
N GLU A 67 -5.36 -13.54 -1.01
CA GLU A 67 -4.66 -13.82 0.24
C GLU A 67 -5.63 -13.90 1.42
N ALA A 68 -6.62 -13.00 1.49
CA ALA A 68 -7.63 -13.01 2.56
C ALA A 68 -8.60 -14.21 2.46
N HIS A 69 -8.76 -14.78 1.26
CA HIS A 69 -9.65 -15.92 1.03
C HIS A 69 -8.92 -17.27 1.12
N ALA A 70 -7.59 -17.30 0.98
CA ALA A 70 -6.78 -18.50 1.17
C ALA A 70 -6.86 -18.93 2.65
N THR A 71 -7.60 -20.02 2.90
CA THR A 71 -7.70 -20.70 4.20
C THR A 71 -6.66 -21.81 4.27
#